data_AF-A0AAD8N4V8-F1
#
_entry.id   AF-A0AAD8N4V8-F1
#
_cell.length_a   1.000
_cell.length_b   1.000
_cell.length_c   1.000
_cell.angle_alpha   90.00
_cell.angle_beta   90.00
_cell.angle_gamma   90.00
#
_symmetry.space_group_name_H-M   'P 1'
#
loop_
_entity.id
_entity.type
_entity.pdbx_description
1 polymer ?
#
loop_
_entity_poly.entity_id
_entity_poly.type
_entity_poly.pdbx_seq_one_letter_code
_entity_poly.pdbx_strand_id
1 'polypeptide(L)'
;MGLSMKYKFEKYWLNSGVDDVQEYNTLFAFALILDPRYKLQSLKLCFGKLYNDQDAIVEVANVMFKLKKLFVEYMPKGRNNSTEASSCTSNPRISKRPKFNLADLDTEDSSNVSTKSKLDLYLEEPRLNRDEELNILDFWGKNETKYGELSYMARDILSVPLTTVASESSFSIGGRILNK
;
A
#
# COMPACT_ATOMS: atom_id res chain seq x y z
N MET A 1 -10.93 30.76 -5.23
CA MET A 1 -10.18 29.66 -5.88
C MET A 1 -9.69 28.58 -4.92
N GLY A 2 -9.20 28.89 -3.71
CA GLY A 2 -8.72 27.86 -2.76
C GLY A 2 -9.80 26.90 -2.24
N LEU A 3 -11.00 27.41 -1.93
CA LEU A 3 -12.11 26.60 -1.41
C LEU A 3 -12.59 25.54 -2.40
N SER A 4 -12.62 25.85 -3.71
CA SER A 4 -13.00 24.89 -4.74
C SER A 4 -11.96 23.79 -4.95
N MET A 5 -10.67 24.09 -4.75
CA MET A 5 -9.62 23.06 -4.78
C MET A 5 -9.64 22.20 -3.51
N LYS A 6 -9.87 22.80 -2.34
CA LYS A 6 -10.05 22.09 -1.08
C LYS A 6 -11.22 21.11 -1.14
N TYR A 7 -12.38 21.53 -1.65
CA TYR A 7 -13.55 20.65 -1.80
C TYR A 7 -13.28 19.46 -2.72
N LYS A 8 -12.60 19.67 -3.85
CA LYS A 8 -12.18 18.57 -4.73
C LYS A 8 -11.22 17.63 -3.98
N PHE A 9 -10.21 18.18 -3.32
CA PHE A 9 -9.26 17.40 -2.54
C PHE A 9 -9.96 16.57 -1.46
N GLU A 10 -10.83 17.15 -0.64
CA GLU A 10 -11.57 16.44 0.41
C GLU A 10 -12.44 15.33 -0.18
N LYS A 11 -13.09 15.58 -1.33
CA LYS A 11 -13.87 14.56 -2.02
C LYS A 11 -13.03 13.36 -2.46
N TYR A 12 -11.83 13.58 -3.00
CA TYR A 12 -10.92 12.51 -3.47
C TYR A 12 -10.14 11.85 -2.32
N TRP A 13 -9.78 12.62 -1.30
CA TRP A 13 -8.90 12.20 -0.21
C TRP A 13 -9.67 11.55 0.95
N LEU A 14 -10.88 12.04 1.26
CA LEU A 14 -11.67 11.60 2.41
C LEU A 14 -12.83 10.66 2.04
N ASN A 15 -13.13 10.43 0.75
CA ASN A 15 -14.20 9.54 0.28
C ASN A 15 -15.49 9.63 1.14
N SER A 16 -16.03 10.83 1.35
CA SER A 16 -17.26 11.04 2.13
C SER A 16 -18.55 10.64 1.38
N GLY A 17 -18.49 9.63 0.51
CA GLY A 17 -19.60 9.23 -0.33
C GLY A 17 -19.68 7.72 -0.48
N VAL A 18 -20.41 7.10 0.44
CA VAL A 18 -20.99 5.74 0.36
C VAL A 18 -19.95 4.61 0.33
N ASP A 19 -19.93 3.85 1.42
CA ASP A 19 -19.16 2.62 1.68
C ASP A 19 -17.65 2.78 1.99
N ASP A 20 -17.35 3.20 3.24
CA ASP A 20 -16.33 2.62 4.14
C ASP A 20 -14.95 2.19 3.59
N VAL A 21 -14.34 2.92 2.65
CA VAL A 21 -12.93 2.65 2.35
C VAL A 21 -12.08 3.90 2.09
N GLN A 22 -11.24 4.21 3.09
CA GLN A 22 -10.08 5.11 3.01
C GLN A 22 -8.93 4.48 2.16
N GLU A 23 -9.23 4.05 0.94
CA GLU A 23 -8.27 3.30 0.09
C GLU A 23 -7.08 4.15 -0.32
N TYR A 24 -7.32 5.40 -0.71
CA TYR A 24 -6.26 6.29 -1.18
C TYR A 24 -5.27 6.64 -0.06
N ASN A 25 -5.75 7.09 1.11
CA ASN A 25 -4.89 7.36 2.27
C ASN A 25 -4.05 6.13 2.65
N THR A 26 -4.67 4.93 2.65
CA THR A 26 -3.98 3.68 2.95
C THR A 26 -2.89 3.37 1.91
N LEU A 27 -3.18 3.52 0.61
CA LEU A 27 -2.22 3.26 -0.46
C LEU A 27 -1.02 4.22 -0.40
N PHE A 28 -1.27 5.51 -0.14
CA PHE A 28 -0.21 6.49 0.09
C PHE A 28 0.65 6.12 1.30
N ALA A 29 0.02 5.67 2.39
CA ALA A 29 0.72 5.23 3.58
C ALA A 29 1.59 4.00 3.29
N PHE A 30 1.10 3.05 2.48
CA PHE A 30 1.90 1.90 2.03
C PHE A 30 3.10 2.34 1.19
N ALA A 31 2.90 3.22 0.20
CA ALA A 31 3.97 3.75 -0.62
C ALA A 31 5.05 4.43 0.24
N LEU A 32 4.65 5.18 1.27
CA LEU A 32 5.58 5.83 2.19
C LEU A 32 6.38 4.83 3.04
N ILE A 33 5.75 3.74 3.47
CA ILE A 33 6.43 2.66 4.22
C ILE A 33 7.41 1.92 3.29
N LEU A 34 7.01 1.63 2.06
CA LEU A 34 7.77 0.89 1.06
C LEU A 34 8.85 1.74 0.36
N ASP A 35 8.92 3.05 0.63
CA ASP A 35 10.09 3.85 0.23
C ASP A 35 11.22 3.66 1.27
N PRO A 36 12.39 3.13 0.85
CA PRO A 36 13.52 2.88 1.75
C PRO A 36 14.05 4.13 2.48
N ARG A 37 13.76 5.34 1.97
CA ARG A 37 14.17 6.62 2.57
C ARG A 37 13.22 7.09 3.66
N TYR A 38 11.95 6.69 3.59
CA TYR A 38 10.90 7.22 4.46
C TYR A 38 10.52 6.24 5.58
N LYS A 39 10.19 4.98 5.23
CA LYS A 39 9.74 3.91 6.13
C LYS A 39 8.67 4.37 7.15
N LEU A 40 8.45 3.57 8.20
CA LEU A 40 7.44 3.81 9.22
C LEU A 40 7.60 5.15 9.97
N GLN A 41 8.83 5.62 10.15
CA GLN A 41 9.11 6.84 10.91
C GLN A 41 8.50 8.09 10.24
N SER A 42 8.53 8.15 8.91
CA SER A 42 7.95 9.29 8.19
C SER A 42 6.43 9.27 8.28
N LEU A 43 5.82 8.08 8.28
CA LEU A 43 4.37 7.94 8.48
C LEU A 43 3.93 8.42 9.87
N LYS A 44 4.65 8.04 10.93
CA LYS A 44 4.41 8.53 12.29
C LYS A 44 4.48 10.06 12.37
N LEU A 45 5.48 10.65 11.72
CA LEU A 45 5.66 12.10 11.67
C LEU A 45 4.54 12.81 10.87
N CYS A 46 4.08 12.21 9.77
CA CYS A 46 2.96 12.76 9.00
C CYS A 46 1.66 12.72 9.80
N PHE A 47 1.34 11.58 10.41
CA PHE A 47 0.09 11.45 11.17
C PHE A 47 0.10 12.27 12.46
N GLY A 48 1.24 12.42 13.14
CA GLY A 48 1.35 13.33 14.29
C GLY A 48 1.15 14.81 13.95
N LYS A 49 1.22 15.19 12.67
CA LYS A 49 0.88 16.56 12.21
C LYS A 49 -0.59 16.69 11.75
N LEU A 50 -1.22 15.58 11.38
CA LEU A 50 -2.56 15.56 10.79
C LEU A 50 -3.66 15.25 11.81
N TYR A 51 -3.35 14.43 12.82
CA TYR A 51 -4.29 13.93 13.82
C TYR A 51 -3.80 14.24 15.24
N ASN A 52 -4.66 14.01 16.23
CA ASN A 52 -4.26 14.00 17.63
C ASN A 52 -3.34 12.79 17.90
N ASP A 53 -2.51 12.88 18.94
CA ASP A 53 -1.51 11.84 19.25
C ASP A 53 -2.12 10.42 19.35
N GLN A 54 -3.29 10.28 19.97
CA GLN A 54 -3.97 8.98 20.10
C GLN A 54 -4.50 8.46 18.77
N ASP A 55 -5.17 9.31 17.99
CA ASP A 55 -5.73 8.95 16.69
C ASP A 55 -4.61 8.60 15.69
N ALA A 56 -3.47 9.29 15.76
CA ALA A 56 -2.29 9.01 14.95
C ALA A 56 -1.70 7.62 15.24
N ILE A 57 -1.62 7.22 16.51
CA ILE A 57 -1.11 5.89 16.90
C ILE A 57 -2.03 4.80 16.34
N VAL A 58 -3.35 4.97 16.50
CA VAL A 58 -4.35 4.01 16.01
C VAL A 58 -4.27 3.89 14.48
N GLU A 59 -4.16 5.00 13.75
CA GLU A 59 -4.09 4.94 12.29
C GLU A 59 -2.78 4.32 11.79
N VAL A 60 -1.64 4.60 12.43
CA VAL A 60 -0.37 3.93 12.10
C VAL A 60 -0.48 2.42 12.30
N ALA A 61 -1.09 1.97 13.40
CA ALA A 61 -1.30 0.56 13.67
C ALA A 61 -2.24 -0.08 12.63
N ASN A 62 -3.33 0.60 12.27
CA ASN A 62 -4.27 0.17 11.23
C ASN A 62 -3.60 0.00 9.86
N VAL A 63 -2.79 0.98 9.45
CA VAL A 63 -2.00 0.90 8.20
C VAL A 63 -1.04 -0.29 8.27
N MET A 64 -0.30 -0.45 9.37
CA MET A 64 0.64 -1.56 9.51
C MET A 64 -0.06 -2.92 9.44
N PHE A 65 -1.22 -3.05 10.09
CA PHE A 65 -2.03 -4.25 10.05
C PHE A 65 -2.50 -4.57 8.62
N LYS A 66 -3.03 -3.58 7.90
CA LYS A 66 -3.46 -3.75 6.50
C LYS A 66 -2.28 -4.13 5.59
N LEU A 67 -1.10 -3.53 5.79
CA LEU A 67 0.11 -3.84 5.02
C LEU A 67 0.57 -5.29 5.26
N LYS A 68 0.61 -5.73 6.52
CA LYS A 68 0.96 -7.11 6.88
C LYS A 68 -0.04 -8.11 6.30
N LYS A 69 -1.34 -7.81 6.39
CA LYS A 69 -2.39 -8.63 5.78
C LYS A 69 -2.22 -8.77 4.28
N LEU A 70 -1.90 -7.67 3.58
CA LEU A 70 -1.63 -7.69 2.15
C LEU A 70 -0.39 -8.54 1.84
N PHE A 71 0.69 -8.38 2.62
CA PHE A 71 1.90 -9.17 2.44
C PHE A 71 1.67 -10.68 2.56
N VAL A 72 0.81 -11.12 3.49
CA VAL A 72 0.42 -12.53 3.63
C VAL A 72 -0.28 -13.05 2.36
N GLU A 73 -1.03 -12.22 1.65
CA GLU A 73 -1.68 -12.61 0.39
C GLU A 73 -0.68 -12.83 -0.75
N TYR A 74 0.43 -12.10 -0.73
CA TYR A 74 1.54 -12.25 -1.68
C TYR A 74 2.46 -13.45 -1.37
N MET A 75 2.38 -14.02 -0.16
CA MET A 75 3.13 -15.23 0.16
C MET A 75 2.66 -16.41 -0.69
N PRO A 76 3.57 -17.26 -1.21
CA PRO A 76 3.19 -18.44 -1.94
C PRO A 76 2.35 -19.36 -1.03
N LYS A 77 1.06 -19.48 -1.35
CA LYS A 77 0.19 -20.49 -0.74
C LYS A 77 0.75 -21.84 -1.18
N GLY A 78 1.25 -22.63 -0.22
CA GLY A 78 2.02 -23.85 -0.43
C GLY A 78 1.75 -24.55 -1.77
N ARG A 79 2.77 -24.55 -2.63
CA ARG A 79 2.78 -25.30 -3.89
C ARG A 79 2.70 -26.79 -3.55
N ASN A 80 1.51 -27.36 -3.57
CA ASN A 80 1.37 -28.80 -3.70
C ASN A 80 1.80 -29.15 -5.14
N ASN A 81 3.00 -29.70 -5.27
CA ASN A 81 3.42 -30.32 -6.52
C ASN A 81 2.59 -31.58 -6.72
N SER A 82 1.55 -31.48 -7.54
CA SER A 82 0.99 -32.62 -8.28
C SER A 82 0.96 -32.23 -9.74
N THR A 83 1.91 -32.79 -10.48
CA THR A 83 1.94 -32.85 -11.93
C THR A 83 0.60 -33.37 -12.45
N GLU A 84 -0.03 -32.67 -13.40
CA GLU A 84 -0.51 -33.20 -14.69
C GLU A 84 -1.33 -32.15 -15.45
N ALA A 85 -1.28 -32.27 -16.77
CA ALA A 85 -1.76 -31.32 -17.76
C ALA A 85 -3.30 -31.25 -17.84
N SER A 86 -3.82 -30.06 -18.20
CA SER A 86 -4.75 -29.81 -19.32
C SER A 86 -5.82 -28.74 -19.05
N SER A 87 -6.06 -27.98 -20.12
CA SER A 87 -7.28 -27.30 -20.57
C SER A 87 -7.87 -26.08 -19.82
N CYS A 88 -8.39 -25.22 -20.68
CA CYS A 88 -9.00 -23.90 -20.54
C CYS A 88 -10.29 -23.87 -19.70
N THR A 89 -10.61 -22.71 -19.11
CA THR A 89 -11.86 -21.91 -19.28
C THR A 89 -12.03 -20.87 -18.14
N SER A 90 -12.51 -19.69 -18.53
CA SER A 90 -12.84 -18.46 -17.77
C SER A 90 -13.85 -18.58 -16.61
N ASN A 91 -13.64 -17.87 -15.49
CA ASN A 91 -14.40 -16.67 -15.01
C ASN A 91 -14.12 -16.33 -13.52
N PRO A 92 -14.40 -15.09 -13.05
CA PRO A 92 -13.99 -14.58 -11.73
C PRO A 92 -15.00 -14.92 -10.62
N ARG A 93 -14.55 -15.05 -9.37
CA ARG A 93 -15.44 -15.23 -8.21
C ARG A 93 -15.17 -14.22 -7.09
N ILE A 94 -16.17 -13.38 -6.92
CA ILE A 94 -16.46 -12.47 -5.80
C ILE A 94 -16.66 -13.24 -4.48
N SER A 95 -16.48 -12.55 -3.35
CA SER A 95 -16.98 -12.84 -1.98
C SER A 95 -16.01 -13.68 -1.10
N LYS A 96 -15.68 -13.34 0.15
CA LYS A 96 -16.41 -12.66 1.25
C LYS A 96 -15.40 -11.97 2.20
N ARG A 97 -15.74 -10.79 2.74
CA ARG A 97 -15.01 -10.15 3.86
C ARG A 97 -15.26 -10.96 5.15
N PRO A 98 -14.23 -11.40 5.91
CA PRO A 98 -14.43 -11.89 7.27
C PRO A 98 -14.40 -10.71 8.25
N LYS A 99 -15.40 -10.65 9.14
CA LYS A 99 -15.41 -9.76 10.32
C LYS A 99 -14.44 -10.35 11.34
N PHE A 100 -13.52 -9.56 11.90
CA PHE A 100 -12.61 -10.02 12.95
C PHE A 100 -12.64 -9.07 14.14
N ASN A 101 -12.63 -9.66 15.34
CA ASN A 101 -12.81 -8.98 16.62
C ASN A 101 -11.50 -8.31 17.08
N LEU A 102 -11.62 -7.10 17.63
CA LEU A 102 -10.56 -6.17 18.05
C LEU A 102 -9.78 -6.61 19.32
N ALA A 103 -9.97 -7.83 19.82
CA ALA A 103 -9.46 -8.26 21.11
C ALA A 103 -8.11 -9.02 21.07
N ASP A 104 -7.45 -9.12 19.92
CA ASP A 104 -6.22 -9.91 19.73
C ASP A 104 -4.98 -9.05 19.50
N LEU A 105 -5.04 -7.76 19.85
CA LEU A 105 -3.98 -6.78 19.59
C LEU A 105 -3.33 -6.25 20.88
N ASP A 106 -3.14 -7.11 21.87
CA ASP A 106 -2.35 -6.81 23.07
C ASP A 106 -1.35 -7.94 23.33
N THR A 107 -0.15 -7.84 22.75
CA THR A 107 1.08 -8.36 23.39
C THR A 107 2.31 -7.64 22.83
N GLU A 108 2.66 -6.51 23.43
CA GLU A 108 4.04 -6.06 23.52
C GLU A 108 4.71 -6.89 24.62
N ASP A 109 5.57 -7.84 24.28
CA ASP A 109 6.89 -8.02 24.93
C ASP A 109 7.67 -9.22 24.37
N SER A 110 8.94 -8.93 24.05
CA SER A 110 10.13 -9.78 24.10
C SER A 110 10.06 -11.30 23.80
N SER A 111 10.94 -11.71 22.89
CA SER A 111 11.55 -13.05 22.78
C SER A 111 10.68 -14.20 22.24
N ASN A 112 10.29 -14.10 20.98
CA ASN A 112 10.08 -15.30 20.17
C ASN A 112 10.95 -15.22 18.91
N VAL A 113 11.88 -16.18 18.79
CA VAL A 113 12.56 -16.55 17.54
C VAL A 113 11.51 -17.17 16.62
N SER A 114 10.51 -16.39 16.24
CA SER A 114 9.66 -16.68 15.09
C SER A 114 10.40 -16.09 13.89
N THR A 115 10.47 -16.86 12.80
CA THR A 115 11.07 -16.44 11.53
C THR A 115 10.52 -15.07 11.13
N LYS A 116 11.31 -13.99 11.37
CA LYS A 116 10.94 -12.62 11.02
C LYS A 116 10.53 -12.58 9.55
N SER A 117 9.39 -11.96 9.26
CA SER A 117 8.92 -11.85 7.87
C SER A 117 9.87 -10.96 7.06
N LYS A 118 9.90 -11.10 5.73
CA LYS A 118 10.70 -10.21 4.86
C LYS A 118 10.32 -8.74 5.06
N LEU A 119 9.05 -8.48 5.35
CA LEU A 119 8.55 -7.14 5.70
C LEU A 119 9.15 -6.63 7.01
N ASP A 120 9.17 -7.45 8.07
CA ASP A 120 9.76 -7.03 9.35
C ASP A 120 11.28 -6.79 9.22
N LEU A 121 11.99 -7.64 8.46
CA LEU A 121 13.41 -7.44 8.15
C LEU A 121 13.66 -6.11 7.43
N TYR A 122 12.84 -5.78 6.43
CA TYR A 122 12.92 -4.50 5.73
C TYR A 122 12.64 -3.31 6.67
N LEU A 123 11.69 -3.43 7.59
CA LEU A 123 11.36 -2.37 8.54
C LEU A 123 12.46 -2.12 9.57
N GLU A 124 13.21 -3.15 9.96
CA GLU A 124 14.34 -3.06 10.89
C GLU A 124 15.60 -2.46 10.28
N GLU A 125 15.79 -2.58 8.96
CA GLU A 125 16.96 -2.04 8.29
C GLU A 125 17.05 -0.51 8.38
N PRO A 126 18.26 0.07 8.38
CA PRO A 126 18.42 1.52 8.35
C PRO A 126 17.75 2.12 7.10
N ARG A 127 17.31 3.37 7.22
CA ARG A 127 16.79 4.14 6.09
C ARG A 127 17.94 4.54 5.18
N LEU A 128 17.67 4.60 3.87
CA LEU A 128 18.58 5.24 2.93
C LEU A 128 18.59 6.77 3.16
N ASN A 129 19.70 7.41 2.79
CA ASN A 129 19.80 8.86 2.85
C ASN A 129 18.77 9.48 1.91
N ARG A 130 18.12 10.56 2.35
CA ARG A 130 17.07 11.23 1.56
C ARG A 130 17.61 11.95 0.33
N ASP A 131 18.89 12.33 0.38
CA ASP A 131 19.57 13.12 -0.65
C ASP A 131 20.14 12.27 -1.78
N GLU A 132 20.05 10.94 -1.68
CA GLU A 132 20.49 10.02 -2.74
C GLU A 132 19.45 9.96 -3.88
N GLU A 133 19.94 10.06 -5.12
CA GLU A 133 19.13 9.81 -6.31
C GLU A 133 18.72 8.34 -6.36
N LEU A 134 17.45 8.08 -6.04
CA LEU A 134 16.89 6.73 -5.96
C LEU A 134 15.70 6.59 -6.90
N ASN A 135 15.85 5.75 -7.92
CA ASN A 135 14.69 5.18 -8.59
C ASN A 135 14.13 4.06 -7.72
N ILE A 136 13.00 4.32 -7.06
CA ILE A 136 12.37 3.42 -6.10
C ILE A 136 11.94 2.08 -6.75
N LEU A 137 11.50 2.09 -8.00
CA LEU A 137 11.10 0.86 -8.70
C LEU A 137 12.33 0.01 -9.05
N ASP A 138 13.41 0.66 -9.50
CA ASP A 138 14.68 -0.03 -9.76
C ASP A 138 15.30 -0.59 -8.47
N PHE A 139 15.15 0.12 -7.34
CA PHE A 139 15.58 -0.38 -6.03
C PHE A 139 14.90 -1.71 -5.69
N TRP A 140 13.57 -1.76 -5.80
CA TRP A 140 12.81 -2.97 -5.49
C TRP A 140 13.11 -4.11 -6.47
N GLY A 141 13.36 -3.80 -7.75
CA GLY A 141 13.80 -4.78 -8.75
C GLY A 141 15.21 -5.33 -8.48
N LYS A 142 16.18 -4.48 -8.15
CA LYS A 142 17.56 -4.91 -7.82
C LYS A 142 17.63 -5.75 -6.55
N ASN A 143 16.75 -5.47 -5.59
CA ASN A 143 16.71 -6.18 -4.31
C ASN A 143 15.66 -7.31 -4.25
N GLU A 144 15.16 -7.77 -5.41
CA GLU A 144 14.19 -8.86 -5.51
C GLU A 144 14.69 -10.16 -4.85
N THR A 145 15.97 -10.50 -5.02
CA THR A 145 16.55 -11.70 -4.38
C THR A 145 16.60 -11.60 -2.85
N LYS A 146 16.72 -10.38 -2.32
CA LYS A 146 16.81 -10.12 -0.88
C LYS A 146 15.44 -10.13 -0.22
N TYR A 147 14.47 -9.43 -0.80
CA TYR A 147 13.16 -9.21 -0.20
C TYR A 147 12.05 -10.12 -0.76
N GLY A 148 12.29 -10.82 -1.87
CA GLY A 148 11.39 -11.81 -2.46
C GLY A 148 10.02 -11.21 -2.80
N GLU A 149 8.98 -11.81 -2.25
CA GLU A 149 7.57 -11.45 -2.45
C GLU A 149 7.27 -10.00 -2.03
N LEU A 150 8.04 -9.45 -1.09
CA LEU A 150 7.90 -8.04 -0.69
C LEU A 150 8.24 -7.11 -1.85
N SER A 151 9.24 -7.46 -2.68
CA SER A 151 9.59 -6.66 -3.86
C SER A 151 8.47 -6.63 -4.90
N TYR A 152 7.76 -7.74 -5.10
CA TYR A 152 6.61 -7.78 -6.01
C TYR A 152 5.48 -6.90 -5.48
N MET A 153 5.10 -7.07 -4.21
CA MET A 153 4.08 -6.23 -3.57
C MET A 153 4.44 -4.75 -3.64
N ALA A 154 5.72 -4.41 -3.39
CA ALA A 154 6.18 -3.04 -3.45
C ALA A 154 6.08 -2.43 -4.85
N ARG A 155 6.48 -3.18 -5.88
CA ARG A 155 6.38 -2.72 -7.27
C ARG A 155 4.93 -2.52 -7.70
N ASP A 156 4.03 -3.43 -7.34
CA ASP A 156 2.60 -3.30 -7.65
C ASP A 156 2.03 -2.02 -7.03
N ILE A 157 2.25 -1.80 -5.74
CA ILE A 157 1.75 -0.62 -5.01
C ILE A 157 2.35 0.68 -5.55
N LEU A 158 3.67 0.72 -5.75
CA LEU A 158 4.38 1.93 -6.16
C LEU A 158 4.16 2.27 -7.65
N SER A 159 3.71 1.32 -8.46
CA SER A 159 3.34 1.56 -9.86
C SER A 159 1.98 2.23 -10.04
N VAL A 160 1.14 2.28 -8.98
CA VAL A 160 -0.17 2.89 -9.07
C VAL A 160 -0.03 4.41 -9.28
N PRO A 161 -0.55 4.97 -10.38
CA PRO A 161 -0.46 6.40 -10.62
C PRO A 161 -1.27 7.16 -9.57
N LEU A 162 -0.60 8.07 -8.86
CA LEU A 162 -1.21 8.88 -7.79
C LEU A 162 -2.19 9.94 -8.29
N THR A 163 -2.21 10.21 -9.60
CA THR A 163 -3.14 11.17 -10.20
C THR A 163 -3.80 10.57 -11.44
N THR A 164 -5.12 10.73 -11.53
CA THR A 164 -5.91 10.44 -12.73
C THR A 164 -5.84 11.58 -13.76
N VAL A 165 -5.14 12.68 -13.46
CA VAL A 165 -5.08 13.88 -14.32
C VAL A 165 -4.53 13.56 -15.73
N ALA A 166 -3.70 12.53 -15.86
CA ALA A 166 -3.22 12.06 -17.16
C ALA A 166 -4.34 11.48 -18.05
N SER A 167 -5.36 10.81 -17.48
CA SER A 167 -6.47 10.32 -18.29
C SER A 167 -7.39 11.47 -18.70
N GLU A 168 -7.72 12.42 -17.81
CA GLU A 168 -8.52 13.60 -18.17
C GLU A 168 -7.83 14.48 -19.22
N SER A 169 -6.50 14.65 -19.19
CA SER A 169 -5.78 15.41 -20.23
C SER A 169 -5.79 14.71 -21.60
N SER A 170 -5.60 13.40 -21.61
CA SER A 170 -5.70 12.58 -22.83
C SER A 170 -7.12 12.60 -23.43
N PHE A 171 -8.16 12.54 -22.59
CA PHE A 171 -9.56 12.67 -23.02
C PHE A 171 -9.97 14.11 -23.35
N SER A 172 -9.36 15.12 -22.73
CA SER A 172 -9.58 16.54 -23.06
C SER A 172 -9.06 16.88 -24.45
N ILE A 173 -7.97 16.23 -24.90
CA ILE A 173 -7.50 16.30 -26.29
C ILE A 173 -8.49 15.62 -27.25
N GLY A 174 -9.06 14.47 -26.86
CA GLY A 174 -10.07 13.75 -27.65
C GLY A 174 -11.38 14.53 -27.88
N GLY A 175 -11.80 15.36 -26.92
CA GLY A 175 -13.00 16.19 -27.04
C GLY A 175 -12.94 17.28 -28.13
N ARG A 176 -11.73 17.64 -28.61
CA ARG A 176 -11.58 18.59 -29.74
C ARG A 176 -11.75 17.94 -31.11
N ILE A 177 -11.69 16.60 -31.19
CA ILE A 177 -11.70 15.86 -32.47
C ILE A 177 -13.12 15.41 -32.85
N LEU A 178 -14.05 15.37 -31.88
CA LEU A 178 -15.45 14.93 -32.08
C LEU A 178 -16.42 16.07 -32.44
N ASN A 179 -15.95 17.32 -32.58
CA ASN A 179 -16.74 18.45 -33.06
C ASN A 179 -16.38 18.80 -34.51
N LYS A 180 -16.50 17.83 -35.42
CA LYS A 180 -16.46 18.09 -36.86
C LYS A 180 -17.45 17.22 -37.61
#